data_AF-T1IS32-F1
#
_entry.id   AF-T1IS32-F1
#
_cell.length_a   1.000
_cell.length_b   1.000
_cell.length_c   1.000
_cell.angle_alpha   90.00
_cell.angle_beta   90.00
_cell.angle_gamma   90.00
#
_symmetry.space_group_name_H-M   'P 1'
#
loop_
_entity.id
_entity.type
_entity.pdbx_description
1 polymer ?
#
loop_
_entity_poly.entity_id
_entity_poly.type
_entity_poly.pdbx_seq_one_letter_code
_entity_poly.pdbx_strand_id
1 'polypeptide(L)' 'MESEYIALVHAVKEIYWMSSLFEYYDLLNYVNVPTVFSDSMSSIQFLRNDLENTKTKHMRIKYCMARDWFLKGYFVIE' A
#
# COMPACT_ATOMS: atom_id res chain seq x y z
N MET A 1 1.49 -8.27 -13.22
CA MET A 1 2.18 -8.23 -11.91
C MET A 1 2.97 -6.95 -11.71
N GLU A 2 4.12 -6.70 -12.37
CA GLU A 2 4.94 -5.51 -12.02
C GLU A 2 4.19 -4.19 -12.23
N SER A 3 3.54 -4.00 -13.37
CA SER A 3 2.71 -2.81 -13.65
C SER A 3 1.56 -2.63 -12.65
N GLU A 4 0.87 -3.72 -12.30
CA GLU A 4 -0.24 -3.70 -11.34
C GLU A 4 0.22 -3.39 -9.92
N TYR A 5 1.36 -3.95 -9.50
CA TYR A 5 1.93 -3.64 -8.20
C TYR A 5 2.40 -2.18 -8.15
N ILE A 6 2.95 -1.66 -9.24
CA ILE A 6 3.27 -0.22 -9.33
C ILE A 6 2.00 0.60 -9.18
N ALA A 7 0.93 0.30 -9.93
CA ALA A 7 -0.35 1.00 -9.82
C ALA A 7 -0.89 0.95 -8.37
N LEU A 8 -0.80 -0.21 -7.72
CA LEU A 8 -1.18 -0.39 -6.31
C LEU A 8 -0.38 0.50 -5.37
N VAL A 9 0.95 0.55 -5.52
CA VAL A 9 1.81 1.40 -4.69
C VAL A 9 1.50 2.88 -4.89
N HIS A 10 1.17 3.29 -6.11
CA HIS A 10 0.73 4.66 -6.40
C HIS A 10 -0.62 4.96 -5.74
N ALA A 11 -1.59 4.05 -5.80
CA ALA A 11 -2.87 4.22 -5.11
C ALA A 11 -2.69 4.35 -3.58
N VAL A 12 -1.87 3.48 -2.99
CA VAL A 12 -1.54 3.52 -1.55
C VAL A 12 -0.90 4.85 -1.15
N LYS A 13 -0.04 5.43 -2.00
CA LYS A 13 0.57 6.76 -1.76
C LYS A 13 -0.47 7.87 -1.68
N GLU A 14 -1.37 7.94 -2.64
CA GLU A 14 -2.38 8.99 -2.67
C GLU A 14 -3.36 8.85 -1.52
N ILE A 15 -3.77 7.62 -1.23
CA ILE A 15 -4.67 7.31 -0.11
C ILE A 15 -4.04 7.67 1.23
N TYR A 16 -2.76 7.35 1.45
CA TYR A 16 -2.05 7.75 2.67
C TYR A 16 -2.00 9.27 2.82
N TRP A 17 -1.77 10.00 1.71
CA TRP A 17 -1.77 11.46 1.72
C TRP A 17 -3.15 12.04 2.04
N MET A 18 -4.22 11.46 1.48
CA MET A 18 -5.60 11.82 1.82
C MET A 18 -5.90 11.55 3.29
N SER A 19 -5.57 10.38 3.83
CA SER A 19 -5.76 10.07 5.26
C SER A 19 -5.01 11.05 6.15
N SER A 20 -3.77 11.41 5.80
CA SER A 20 -2.99 12.40 6.53
C SER A 20 -3.65 13.79 6.51
N LEU A 21 -4.29 14.16 5.40
CA LEU A 21 -5.06 15.40 5.30
C LEU A 21 -6.27 15.38 6.24
N PHE A 22 -7.00 14.25 6.31
CA PHE A 22 -8.15 14.10 7.22
C PHE A 22 -7.73 14.18 8.70
N GLU A 23 -6.59 13.60 9.06
CA GLU A 23 -6.05 13.67 10.42
C GLU A 23 -5.55 15.08 10.79
N TYR A 24 -5.03 15.84 9.82
CA TYR A 24 -4.48 17.17 10.07
C TYR A 24 -5.55 18.22 10.40
N TYR A 25 -6.77 18.06 9.88
CA TYR A 25 -7.86 18.99 10.17
C TYR A 25 -8.64 18.54 11.41
N ASP A 26 -8.49 19.27 12.52
CA ASP A 26 -9.23 19.06 13.79
C ASP A 26 -10.76 19.03 13.62
N LEU A 27 -11.25 19.60 12.51
CA LEU A 27 -12.68 19.61 12.17
C LEU A 27 -13.20 18.23 11.74
N LEU A 28 -12.30 17.35 11.29
CA LEU A 28 -12.61 16.01 10.80
C LEU A 28 -12.24 14.94 11.82
N ASN A 29 -11.16 15.14 12.60
CA ASN A 29 -10.69 14.34 13.76
C ASN A 29 -11.13 12.87 13.75
N TYR A 30 -10.94 12.20 12.61
CA TYR A 30 -11.37 10.84 12.35
C TYR A 30 -10.14 10.06 11.89
N VAL A 31 -9.82 9.00 12.63
CA VAL A 31 -8.76 8.07 12.22
C VAL A 31 -9.30 7.25 11.05
N ASN A 32 -8.87 7.60 9.85
CA ASN A 32 -9.31 6.95 8.63
C ASN A 32 -8.30 5.88 8.23
N VAL A 33 -8.63 4.60 8.44
CA VAL A 33 -7.88 3.46 7.91
C VAL A 33 -8.52 3.06 6.58
N PRO A 34 -7.96 3.47 5.44
CA PRO A 34 -8.56 3.24 4.13
C PRO A 34 -8.40 1.79 3.70
N THR A 35 -9.40 1.29 2.98
CA THR A 35 -9.36 0.00 2.30
C THR A 35 -8.99 0.18 0.83
N VAL A 36 -7.94 -0.48 0.39
CA VAL A 36 -7.46 -0.49 -1.00
C VAL A 36 -7.90 -1.78 -1.66
N PHE A 37 -8.69 -1.67 -2.73
CA PHE A 37 -9.14 -2.82 -3.51
C PHE A 37 -8.20 -3.09 -4.67
N SER A 38 -7.81 -4.35 -4.86
CA SER A 38 -7.04 -4.79 -6.02
C SER A 38 -7.58 -6.08 -6.60
N ASP A 39 -7.75 -6.13 -7.92
CA ASP A 39 -8.10 -7.35 -8.65
C ASP A 39 -6.90 -8.30 -8.83
N SER A 40 -5.68 -7.78 -8.66
CA SER A 40 -4.45 -8.52 -8.84
C SER A 40 -4.05 -9.29 -7.57
N MET A 41 -4.52 -10.53 -7.48
CA MET A 41 -4.09 -11.48 -6.43
C MET A 41 -2.56 -11.59 -6.31
N SER A 42 -1.86 -11.48 -7.43
CA SER A 42 -0.39 -11.52 -7.45
C SER A 42 0.25 -10.32 -6.74
N SER A 43 -0.34 -9.13 -6.87
CA SER A 43 0.13 -7.90 -6.23
C SER A 43 -0.22 -7.89 -4.74
N ILE A 44 -1.42 -8.36 -4.39
CA ILE A 44 -1.84 -8.55 -2.99
C ILE A 44 -0.89 -9.53 -2.28
N GLN A 45 -0.62 -10.68 -2.90
CA GLN A 45 0.27 -11.68 -2.33
C GLN A 45 1.70 -11.16 -2.19
N PHE A 46 2.20 -10.38 -3.16
CA PHE A 46 3.53 -9.78 -3.09
C PHE A 46 3.64 -8.70 -1.99
N LEU A 47 2.56 -7.99 -1.70
CA LEU A 47 2.51 -7.04 -0.58
C LEU A 47 2.49 -7.78 0.77
N ARG A 48 1.67 -8.84 0.88
CA ARG A 48 1.46 -9.61 2.13
C ARG A 48 2.64 -10.53 2.48
N ASN A 49 3.27 -11.15 1.50
CA ASN A 49 4.30 -12.19 1.71
C ASN A 49 5.69 -11.75 1.26
N ASP A 50 6.73 -12.27 1.92
CA ASP A 50 8.14 -12.09 1.54
C ASP A 50 8.67 -13.17 0.59
N LEU A 51 7.83 -13.69 -0.28
CA LEU A 51 8.24 -14.77 -1.17
C LEU A 51 9.17 -14.20 -2.26
N GLU A 52 10.48 -14.36 -2.04
CA GLU A 52 11.51 -13.91 -2.96
C GLU A 52 11.51 -14.74 -4.24
N ASN A 53 11.52 -14.04 -5.38
CA ASN A 53 12.00 -14.58 -6.63
C ASN A 53 13.11 -13.65 -7.13
N THR A 54 14.20 -14.18 -7.69
CA THR A 54 15.36 -13.37 -8.12
C THR A 54 15.00 -12.27 -9.11
N LYS A 55 13.87 -12.43 -9.82
CA LYS A 55 13.32 -11.47 -10.79
C LYS A 55 12.56 -10.28 -10.17
N THR A 56 12.14 -10.32 -8.91
CA THR A 56 11.29 -9.28 -8.28
C THR A 56 12.01 -8.49 -7.18
N LYS A 57 13.32 -8.74 -7.00
CA LYS A 57 14.14 -8.09 -5.95
C LYS A 57 14.19 -6.57 -6.08
N HIS A 58 14.27 -6.04 -7.30
CA HIS A 58 14.32 -4.59 -7.55
C HIS A 58 13.03 -3.89 -7.13
N MET A 59 11.87 -4.53 -7.34
CA MET A 59 10.58 -4.01 -6.90
C MET A 59 10.50 -3.91 -5.38
N ARG A 60 11.02 -4.90 -4.64
CA ARG A 60 11.03 -4.86 -3.17
C ARG A 60 11.84 -3.68 -2.65
N ILE A 61 13.05 -3.47 -3.18
CA ILE A 61 13.91 -2.37 -2.74
C ILE A 61 13.24 -1.02 -3.07
N LYS A 62 12.64 -0.91 -4.25
CA LYS A 62 12.03 0.34 -4.72
C LYS A 62 10.73 0.69 -4.00
N TYR A 63 9.94 -0.30 -3.58
CA TYR A 63 8.59 -0.11 -3.03
C TYR A 63 8.43 -0.66 -1.61
N CYS A 64 9.54 -0.76 -0.86
CA CYS A 64 9.54 -1.24 0.52
C CYS A 64 8.56 -0.49 1.42
N MET A 65 8.34 0.80 1.16
CA MET A 65 7.38 1.64 1.90
C MET A 65 5.96 1.07 1.91
N ALA A 66 5.48 0.50 0.80
CA ALA A 66 4.10 0.05 0.71
C ALA A 66 3.86 -1.13 1.67
N ARG A 67 4.87 -1.99 1.79
CA ARG A 67 4.84 -3.11 2.73
C ARG A 67 5.03 -2.66 4.17
N ASP A 68 5.94 -1.73 4.43
CA ASP A 68 6.10 -1.15 5.76
C ASP A 68 4.79 -0.51 6.26
N TRP A 69 4.10 0.24 5.39
CA TRP A 69 2.82 0.86 5.69
C TRP A 69 1.69 -0.16 5.89
N PHE A 70 1.69 -1.24 5.12
CA PHE A 70 0.77 -2.36 5.32
C PHE A 70 0.98 -3.01 6.70
N LEU A 71 2.23 -3.27 7.09
CA LEU A 71 2.57 -3.87 8.39
C LEU A 71 2.24 -2.93 9.57
N LYS A 72 2.36 -1.62 9.38
CA LYS A 72 1.96 -0.59 10.35
C LYS A 72 0.44 -0.40 10.46
N GLY A 73 -0.33 -0.99 9.54
CA GLY A 73 -1.79 -0.87 9.52
C GLY A 73 -2.29 0.48 9.03
N TYR A 74 -1.52 1.22 8.23
CA TYR A 74 -1.99 2.48 7.65
C TYR A 74 -3.07 2.31 6.60
N PHE A 75 -3.25 1.10 6.08
CA PHE A 75 -4.33 0.76 5.16
C PHE A 75 -4.60 -0.74 5.22
N VAL A 76 -5.78 -1.15 4.80
CA VAL A 76 -6.16 -2.55 4.58
C VAL A 76 -6.18 -2.82 3.08
N ILE A 77 -5.80 -4.03 2.67
CA ILE A 77 -5.87 -4.46 1.27
C ILE A 77 -6.86 -5.61 1.13
N GLU A 78 -7.78 -5.50 0.17
CA GLU A 78 -8.82 -6.50 -0.14
C GLU A 78 -8.84 -6.87 -1.62
#